data_AF-A0AAW2PUS4-F1
#
_entry.id   AF-A0AAW2PUS4-F1
#
_cell.length_a   1.000
_cell.length_b   1.000
_cell.length_c   1.000
_cell.angle_alpha   90.00
_cell.angle_beta   90.00
_cell.angle_gamma   90.00
#
_symmetry.space_group_name_H-M   'P 1'
#
loop_
_entity.id
_entity.type
_entity.pdbx_description
1 polymer ?
#
loop_
_entity_poly.entity_id
_entity_poly.type
_entity_poly.pdbx_seq_one_letter_code
_entity_poly.pdbx_strand_id
1 'polypeptide(L)'
;MAKRLLLFLILLLLLASPEFCEADEFIFHGFKSSGSRISLNSVAEIEHNGILKLTNDTARLVGHAFYESPVKFKNSTDGKTLSFSTAFVFAIVPEYEKLGGHDLLLRFQSQKS
;
A
#
# COMPACT_ATOMS: atom_id res chain seq x y z
N MET A 1 33.09 -21.84 -35.36
CA MET A 1 33.23 -20.91 -34.21
C MET A 1 32.00 -20.04 -33.99
N ALA A 2 31.51 -19.29 -35.00
CA ALA A 2 30.37 -18.36 -34.86
C ALA A 2 29.06 -18.97 -34.29
N LYS A 3 28.66 -20.18 -34.70
CA LYS A 3 27.45 -20.86 -34.16
C LYS A 3 27.52 -21.13 -32.65
N ARG A 4 28.70 -21.47 -32.11
CA ARG A 4 28.87 -21.70 -30.67
C ARG A 4 28.81 -20.38 -29.89
N LEU A 5 29.38 -19.31 -30.44
CA LEU A 5 29.27 -17.97 -29.88
C LEU A 5 27.82 -17.48 -29.89
N LEU A 6 27.06 -17.72 -30.97
CA LEU A 6 25.65 -17.39 -31.08
C LEU A 6 24.81 -18.12 -30.03
N LEU A 7 25.01 -19.43 -29.86
CA LEU A 7 24.32 -20.21 -28.83
C LEU A 7 24.67 -19.73 -27.42
N PHE A 8 25.93 -19.38 -27.17
CA PHE A 8 26.36 -18.81 -25.89
C PHE A 8 25.71 -17.45 -25.62
N LEU A 9 25.60 -16.60 -26.64
CA LEU A 9 24.92 -15.30 -26.53
C LEU A 9 23.43 -15.46 -26.24
N ILE A 10 22.75 -16.41 -26.91
CA ILE A 10 21.34 -16.73 -26.67
C ILE A 10 21.13 -17.26 -25.25
N LEU A 11 22.02 -18.12 -24.76
CA LEU A 11 21.96 -18.62 -23.39
C LEU A 11 22.15 -17.48 -22.37
N LEU A 12 23.09 -16.56 -22.63
CA LEU A 12 23.31 -15.38 -21.81
C LEU A 12 22.08 -14.46 -21.78
N LEU A 13 21.40 -14.28 -22.92
CA LEU A 13 20.15 -13.52 -23.02
C LEU A 13 18.98 -14.18 -22.28
N LEU A 14 18.87 -15.51 -22.30
CA LEU A 14 17.86 -16.25 -21.52
C LEU A 14 18.13 -16.15 -20.01
N LEU A 15 19.40 -16.16 -19.59
CA LEU A 15 19.79 -16.02 -18.18
C LEU A 15 19.70 -14.57 -17.68
N ALA A 16 19.77 -13.60 -18.59
CA ALA A 16 19.71 -12.18 -18.29
C ALA A 16 18.28 -11.63 -18.24
N SER A 17 17.23 -12.47 -18.33
CA SER A 17 15.86 -11.98 -18.21
C SER A 17 15.68 -11.38 -16.80
N PRO A 18 15.50 -10.06 -16.66
CA PRO A 18 15.13 -9.52 -15.38
C PRO A 18 13.73 -10.06 -15.05
N GLU A 19 13.60 -10.74 -13.91
CA GLU A 19 12.29 -10.88 -13.27
C GLU A 19 11.88 -9.47 -12.81
N PHE A 20 11.28 -8.70 -13.72
CA PHE A 20 10.58 -7.49 -13.33
C PHE A 20 9.36 -7.93 -12.52
N CYS A 21 9.47 -7.83 -11.21
CA CYS A 21 8.29 -7.70 -10.38
C CYS A 21 7.67 -6.35 -10.76
N GLU A 22 6.55 -6.34 -11.47
CA GLU A 22 5.67 -5.17 -11.47
C GLU A 22 5.14 -5.00 -10.05
N ALA A 23 5.96 -4.39 -9.20
CA ALA A 23 5.57 -4.04 -7.86
C ALA A 23 4.69 -2.80 -7.95
N ASP A 24 3.44 -2.92 -7.52
CA ASP A 24 2.60 -1.75 -7.24
C ASP A 24 3.25 -0.97 -6.08
N GLU A 25 4.10 0.01 -6.41
CA GLU A 25 4.76 0.88 -5.43
C GLU A 25 4.02 2.22 -5.33
N PHE A 26 3.71 2.63 -4.10
CA PHE A 26 3.16 3.95 -3.83
C PHE A 26 3.72 4.50 -2.52
N ILE A 27 3.91 5.83 -2.50
CA ILE A 27 4.43 6.55 -1.34
C ILE A 27 3.57 7.80 -1.11
N PHE A 28 3.17 8.01 0.15
CA PHE A 28 2.50 9.22 0.61
C PHE A 28 3.41 9.92 1.64
N HIS A 29 4.07 11.01 1.22
CA HIS A 29 4.78 11.89 2.16
C HIS A 29 3.84 12.78 2.98
N GLY A 30 2.56 12.81 2.61
CA GLY A 30 1.46 13.54 3.23
C GLY A 30 0.21 13.38 2.37
N PHE A 31 -0.95 13.78 2.90
CA PHE A 31 -2.25 13.51 2.29
C PHE A 31 -2.90 14.75 1.65
N LYS A 32 -2.30 15.94 1.76
CA LYS A 32 -2.88 17.19 1.22
C LYS A 32 -3.22 17.13 -0.27
N SER A 33 -2.43 16.40 -1.05
CA SER A 33 -2.62 16.23 -2.49
C SER A 33 -2.82 14.76 -2.86
N SER A 34 -3.39 13.95 -1.96
CA SER A 34 -3.71 12.55 -2.26
C SER A 34 -4.78 12.42 -3.35
N GLY A 35 -5.54 13.49 -3.63
CA GLY A 35 -6.58 13.51 -4.67
C GLY A 35 -7.61 12.40 -4.45
N SER A 36 -8.07 11.78 -5.53
CA SER A 36 -8.96 10.61 -5.50
C SER A 36 -8.22 9.28 -5.27
N ARG A 37 -6.99 9.27 -4.77
CA ARG A 37 -6.26 8.01 -4.52
C ARG A 37 -6.59 7.40 -3.15
N ILE A 38 -7.20 8.19 -2.28
CA ILE A 38 -7.59 7.78 -0.93
C ILE A 38 -9.09 8.01 -0.76
N SER A 39 -9.81 6.92 -0.51
CA SER A 39 -11.21 6.95 -0.09
C SER A 39 -11.26 7.06 1.42
N LEU A 40 -12.04 8.01 1.93
CA LEU A 40 -12.26 8.25 3.35
C LEU A 40 -13.66 7.78 3.73
N ASN A 41 -13.77 6.98 4.79
CA ASN A 41 -15.02 6.43 5.27
C ASN A 41 -15.24 6.76 6.75
N SER A 42 -16.51 6.86 7.12
CA SER A 42 -16.98 7.24 8.46
C SER A 42 -16.45 8.61 8.89
N VAL A 43 -15.67 8.71 9.97
CA VAL A 43 -15.20 9.99 10.52
C VAL A 43 -13.78 10.38 10.09
N ALA A 44 -13.17 9.58 9.19
CA ALA A 44 -11.83 9.85 8.72
C ALA A 44 -11.80 11.11 7.84
N GLU A 45 -10.79 11.95 8.05
CA GLU A 45 -10.59 13.18 7.28
C GLU A 45 -9.12 13.44 6.98
N ILE A 46 -8.87 14.25 5.95
CA ILE A 46 -7.55 14.82 5.70
C ILE A 46 -7.58 16.27 6.15
N GLU A 47 -6.78 16.59 7.15
CA GLU A 47 -6.66 17.94 7.68
C GLU A 47 -6.01 18.89 6.67
N HIS A 48 -6.20 20.20 6.83
CA HIS A 48 -5.64 21.21 5.92
C HIS A 48 -4.10 21.19 5.85
N ASN A 49 -3.44 20.71 6.90
CA ASN A 49 -1.99 20.49 6.98
C ASN A 49 -1.52 19.21 6.24
N GLY A 50 -2.45 18.38 5.74
CA GLY A 50 -2.16 17.14 5.04
C GLY A 50 -2.02 15.90 5.93
N ILE A 51 -2.44 15.95 7.19
CA ILE A 51 -2.48 14.78 8.08
C ILE A 51 -3.76 13.98 7.81
N LEU A 52 -3.62 12.66 7.67
CA LEU A 52 -4.75 11.74 7.66
C LEU A 52 -5.15 11.43 9.10
N LYS A 53 -6.32 11.90 9.51
CA LYS A 53 -6.88 11.67 10.84
C LYS A 53 -8.01 10.65 10.74
N LEU A 54 -7.79 9.47 11.33
CA LEU A 54 -8.77 8.38 11.29
C LEU A 54 -9.90 8.56 12.30
N THR A 55 -9.61 9.16 13.47
CA THR A 55 -10.59 9.38 14.54
C THR A 55 -10.31 10.72 15.22
N ASN A 56 -11.32 11.24 15.92
CA ASN A 56 -11.19 12.42 16.80
C ASN A 56 -11.51 12.03 18.25
N ASP A 57 -11.55 13.00 19.14
CA ASP A 57 -11.72 12.81 20.59
C ASP A 57 -13.13 12.34 20.98
N THR A 58 -14.06 12.24 20.03
CA THR A 58 -15.41 11.75 20.31
C THR A 58 -15.36 10.25 20.59
N ALA A 59 -15.93 9.85 21.73
CA ALA A 59 -15.92 8.47 22.18
C ALA A 59 -16.55 7.50 21.17
N ARG A 60 -15.91 6.33 21.02
CA ARG A 60 -16.42 5.15 20.26
C ARG A 60 -16.64 5.39 18.76
N LEU A 61 -15.85 6.27 18.14
CA LEU A 61 -15.83 6.40 16.70
C LEU A 61 -14.86 5.42 16.02
N VAL A 62 -15.15 5.15 14.75
CA VAL A 62 -14.28 4.38 13.86
C VAL A 62 -14.20 5.14 12.54
N GLY A 63 -12.99 5.34 12.02
CA GLY A 63 -12.77 5.86 10.68
C GLY A 63 -11.82 4.97 9.90
N HIS A 64 -11.99 4.97 8.58
CA HIS A 64 -11.17 4.17 7.68
C HIS A 64 -10.72 5.01 6.51
N ALA A 65 -9.51 4.72 6.04
CA ALA A 65 -8.98 5.25 4.80
C ALA A 65 -8.48 4.09 3.95
N PHE A 66 -8.82 4.11 2.66
CA PHE A 66 -8.42 3.07 1.71
C PHE A 66 -7.72 3.68 0.51
N TYR A 67 -6.62 3.06 0.11
CA TYR A 67 -6.03 3.30 -1.20
C TYR A 67 -6.96 2.75 -2.28
N GLU A 68 -7.38 3.62 -3.21
CA GLU A 68 -8.42 3.26 -4.20
C GLU A 68 -7.90 2.33 -5.28
N SER A 69 -6.62 2.44 -5.67
CA SER A 69 -6.06 1.58 -6.70
C SER A 69 -5.85 0.16 -6.15
N PRO A 70 -6.41 -0.88 -6.79
CA PRO A 70 -6.25 -2.25 -6.32
C PRO A 70 -4.78 -2.68 -6.32
N VAL A 71 -4.31 -3.27 -5.21
CA VAL A 71 -2.99 -3.86 -5.11
C VAL A 71 -3.06 -5.33 -5.50
N LYS A 72 -2.21 -5.77 -6.42
CA LYS A 72 -2.17 -7.18 -6.85
C LYS A 72 -1.37 -8.00 -5.83
N PHE A 73 -2.01 -9.00 -5.22
CA PHE A 73 -1.34 -9.96 -4.32
C PHE A 73 -0.97 -11.28 -5.01
N LYS A 74 -1.44 -11.49 -6.24
CA LYS A 74 -1.22 -12.73 -6.99
C LYS A 74 -1.09 -12.38 -8.47
N ASN A 75 -0.09 -12.96 -9.12
CA ASN A 75 0.07 -12.85 -10.56
C ASN A 75 -1.08 -13.60 -11.24
N SER A 76 -1.80 -12.92 -12.14
CA SER A 76 -2.95 -13.48 -12.85
C SER A 76 -2.54 -14.55 -13.87
N THR A 77 -1.30 -14.53 -14.37
CA THR A 77 -0.83 -15.44 -15.42
C THR A 77 -0.37 -16.80 -14.87
N ASP A 78 0.45 -16.80 -13.82
CA ASP A 78 1.04 -18.04 -13.26
C ASP A 78 0.51 -18.39 -11.87
N GLY A 79 -0.31 -17.53 -11.28
CA GLY A 79 -0.92 -17.75 -9.97
C GLY A 79 0.07 -17.67 -8.81
N LYS A 80 1.29 -17.15 -9.00
CA LYS A 80 2.24 -16.96 -7.89
C LYS A 80 1.79 -15.82 -6.98
N THR A 81 1.93 -16.03 -5.68
CA THR A 81 1.71 -14.98 -4.68
C THR A 81 2.85 -13.97 -4.70
N LEU A 82 2.51 -12.70 -4.59
CA LEU A 82 3.46 -11.60 -4.51
C LEU A 82 3.74 -11.26 -3.04
N SER A 83 5.00 -11.06 -2.71
CA SER A 83 5.40 -10.52 -1.41
C SER A 83 5.20 -9.00 -1.40
N PHE A 84 4.89 -8.45 -0.22
CA PHE A 84 4.75 -7.01 -0.04
C PHE A 84 5.44 -6.56 1.25
N SER A 85 5.77 -5.28 1.30
CA SER A 85 6.24 -4.58 2.49
C SER A 85 5.49 -3.27 2.61
N THR A 86 5.29 -2.80 3.83
CA THR A 86 4.65 -1.53 4.12
C THR A 86 5.34 -0.87 5.30
N ALA A 87 5.46 0.44 5.24
CA ALA A 87 5.97 1.26 6.31
C ALA A 87 5.12 2.52 6.39
N PHE A 88 4.76 2.92 7.61
CA PHE A 88 3.97 4.11 7.87
C PHE A 88 4.36 4.70 9.22
N VAL A 89 4.14 6.01 9.36
CA VAL A 89 4.31 6.75 10.60
C VAL A 89 2.92 7.16 11.07
N PHE A 90 2.64 6.96 12.35
CA PHE A 90 1.37 7.33 12.97
C PHE A 90 1.60 7.86 14.38
N ALA A 91 0.61 8.59 14.89
CA ALA A 91 0.56 9.04 16.26
C ALA A 91 -0.82 8.74 16.84
N ILE A 92 -0.86 8.31 18.09
CA ILE A 92 -2.08 8.15 18.88
C ILE A 92 -1.98 9.16 20.02
N VAL A 93 -2.88 10.14 20.03
CA VAL A 93 -2.92 11.19 21.04
C VAL A 93 -4.21 11.01 21.83
N PRO A 94 -4.16 10.60 23.11
CA PRO A 94 -5.36 10.42 23.91
C PRO A 94 -5.91 11.77 24.37
N GLU A 95 -7.24 11.92 24.40
CA GLU A 95 -7.89 13.09 25.04
C GLU A 95 -7.58 13.13 26.55
N TYR A 96 -7.59 11.97 27.19
CA TYR A 96 -7.23 11.80 28.59
C TYR A 96 -6.09 10.78 28.71
N GLU A 97 -4.91 11.23 29.10
CA GLU A 97 -3.68 10.40 29.19
C GLU A 97 -3.86 9.10 29.98
N LYS A 98 -4.76 9.09 30.96
CA LYS A 98 -5.02 7.94 31.84
C LYS A 98 -6.09 6.97 31.35
N LEU A 99 -6.87 7.32 30.33
CA LEU A 99 -8.04 6.54 29.91
C LEU A 99 -7.85 5.75 28.62
N GLY A 100 -6.71 5.90 27.93
CA GLY A 100 -6.38 5.14 26.73
C GLY A 100 -7.42 5.29 25.61
N GLY A 101 -7.24 4.53 24.53
CA GLY A 101 -8.15 4.49 23.39
C GLY A 101 -8.17 3.08 22.77
N HIS A 102 -8.88 2.93 21.66
CA HIS A 102 -8.85 1.70 20.87
C HIS A 102 -7.62 1.65 19.93
N ASP A 103 -7.49 0.55 19.19
CA ASP A 103 -6.34 0.23 18.35
C ASP A 103 -6.36 0.85 16.94
N LEU A 104 -5.20 0.80 16.28
CA LEU A 104 -5.02 1.01 14.83
C LEU A 104 -4.75 -0.33 14.15
N LEU A 105 -5.35 -0.55 12.97
CA LEU A 105 -5.13 -1.76 12.16
C LEU A 105 -4.86 -1.42 10.70
N LEU A 106 -3.85 -2.07 10.11
CA LEU A 106 -3.71 -2.17 8.67
C LEU A 106 -4.54 -3.36 8.15
N ARG A 107 -5.43 -3.10 7.19
CA ARG A 107 -6.32 -4.13 6.63
C ARG A 107 -6.21 -4.21 5.11
N PHE A 108 -6.09 -5.44 4.62
CA PHE A 108 -6.30 -5.78 3.21
C PHE A 108 -7.70 -6.32 3.00
N GLN A 109 -8.38 -5.86 1.95
CA GLN A 109 -9.73 -6.31 1.61
C GLN A 109 -9.85 -6.50 0.09
N SER A 110 -10.63 -7.49 -0.31
CA SER A 110 -11.00 -7.62 -1.72
C SER A 110 -11.84 -6.42 -2.13
N GLN A 111 -11.50 -5.82 -3.27
CA GLN A 111 -12.40 -4.92 -3.95
C GLN A 111 -13.65 -5.72 -4.36
N LYS A 112 -14.84 -5.23 -3.97
CA LYS A 112 -16.09 -5.76 -4.52
C LYS A 112 -16.30 -5.08 -5.87
N SER A 113 -16.54 -5.90 -6.90
CA SER A 113 -17.04 -5.43 -8.20
C SER A 113 -18.42 -4.81 -8.07
#